data_AF-A0A1M3C4W3-F1
#
_entry.id   AF-A0A1M3C4W3-F1
#
_cell.length_a   1.000
_cell.length_b   1.000
_cell.length_c   1.000
_cell.angle_alpha   90.00
_cell.angle_beta   90.00
_cell.angle_gamma   90.00
#
_symmetry.space_group_name_H-M   'P 1'
#
loop_
_entity.id
_entity.type
_entity.pdbx_description
1 polymer ?
#
loop_
_entity_poly.entity_id
_entity_poly.type
_entity_poly.pdbx_seq_one_letter_code
_entity_poly.pdbx_strand_id
1 'polypeptide(L)'
;MSDAEPRCRLVLILPEGEDLAARAAMLEGALKGGDVASVILPQYGLDDGQFQKHAETLVPIIQQAGAAALVAGDTRVAGRAKADGIHITGGLEALGEAVEKFTPKLIVGGGNATDRHKALEIGEVQPDYIFFGKIGGDIKPEAHPKNLALAEWWASMVEIPC
;
A
#
# COMPACT_ATOMS: atom_id res chain seq x y z
N MET A 1 -26.26 8.92 -4.36
CA MET A 1 -24.81 9.10 -4.50
C MET A 1 -24.37 9.85 -3.25
N SER A 2 -23.68 9.20 -2.32
CA SER A 2 -23.33 9.86 -1.07
C SER A 2 -22.33 10.98 -1.37
N ASP A 3 -22.69 12.18 -0.97
CA ASP A 3 -21.95 13.44 -1.05
C ASP A 3 -20.75 13.45 -0.08
N ALA A 4 -19.98 12.36 -0.06
CA ALA A 4 -18.79 12.26 0.77
C ALA A 4 -17.69 13.07 0.07
N GLU A 5 -17.42 14.28 0.58
CA GLU A 5 -16.21 15.01 0.22
C GLU A 5 -15.01 14.04 0.31
N PRO A 6 -14.13 13.97 -0.71
CA PRO A 6 -12.97 13.11 -0.67
C PRO A 6 -12.05 13.59 0.46
N ARG A 7 -12.20 12.98 1.64
CA ARG A 7 -11.41 13.30 2.82
C ARG A 7 -10.11 12.51 2.77
N CYS A 8 -8.99 13.19 3.02
CA CYS A 8 -7.73 12.53 3.25
C CYS A 8 -7.83 11.57 4.44
N ARG A 9 -7.51 10.29 4.20
CA ARG A 9 -7.47 9.21 5.19
C ARG A 9 -6.04 8.71 5.35
N LEU A 10 -5.75 8.05 6.46
CA LEU A 10 -4.40 7.57 6.75
C LEU A 10 -4.12 6.26 6.01
N VAL A 11 -2.93 6.17 5.40
CA VAL A 11 -2.33 4.91 4.95
C VAL A 11 -1.15 4.62 5.88
N LEU A 12 -1.22 3.49 6.58
CA LEU A 12 -0.13 3.07 7.47
C LEU A 12 0.79 2.08 6.77
N ILE A 13 2.07 2.13 7.09
CA ILE A 13 3.04 1.12 6.65
C ILE A 13 3.55 0.44 7.92
N LEU A 14 3.37 -0.87 8.01
CA LEU A 14 3.84 -1.60 9.18
C LEU A 14 5.37 -1.61 9.19
N PRO A 15 6.03 -1.18 10.29
CA PRO A 15 7.49 -1.18 10.35
C PRO A 15 8.07 -2.60 10.36
N GLU A 16 9.37 -2.68 10.09
CA GLU A 16 10.15 -3.92 10.14
C GLU A 16 10.23 -4.46 11.59
N GLY A 17 10.24 -5.79 11.72
CA GLY A 17 10.37 -6.47 13.01
C GLY A 17 9.98 -7.94 12.94
N GLU A 18 10.55 -8.75 13.83
CA GLU A 18 10.36 -10.21 13.87
C GLU A 18 9.37 -10.68 14.93
N ASP A 19 9.16 -9.91 16.01
CA ASP A 19 8.19 -10.28 17.06
C ASP A 19 6.75 -9.98 16.60
N LEU A 20 6.04 -11.03 16.21
CA LEU A 20 4.65 -10.95 15.78
C LEU A 20 3.70 -10.38 16.84
N ALA A 21 3.89 -10.74 18.12
CA ALA A 21 3.01 -10.28 19.19
C ALA A 21 3.20 -8.78 19.43
N ALA A 22 4.45 -8.31 19.45
CA ALA A 22 4.76 -6.89 19.56
C ALA A 22 4.21 -6.09 18.36
N ARG A 23 4.33 -6.63 17.14
CA ARG A 23 3.78 -6.00 15.92
C ARG A 23 2.27 -5.92 15.94
N ALA A 24 1.58 -6.99 16.36
CA ALA A 24 0.13 -6.98 16.50
C ALA A 24 -0.35 -5.93 17.51
N ALA A 25 0.26 -5.87 18.70
CA ALA A 25 -0.08 -4.88 19.72
C ALA A 25 0.16 -3.43 19.23
N MET A 26 1.27 -3.19 18.53
CA MET A 26 1.58 -1.89 17.92
C MET A 26 0.53 -1.50 16.87
N LEU A 27 0.18 -2.45 16.00
CA LEU A 27 -0.81 -2.24 14.93
C LEU A 27 -2.20 -1.93 15.49
N GLU A 28 -2.65 -2.68 16.51
CA GLU A 28 -3.91 -2.38 17.22
C GLU A 28 -3.90 -0.99 17.87
N GLY A 29 -2.76 -0.58 18.43
CA GLY A 29 -2.59 0.77 18.98
C GLY A 29 -2.70 1.85 17.90
N ALA A 30 -2.02 1.67 16.76
CA ALA A 30 -2.01 2.61 15.66
C ALA A 30 -3.39 2.75 15.00
N LEU A 31 -4.11 1.64 14.82
CA LEU A 31 -5.46 1.62 14.23
C LEU A 31 -6.50 2.36 15.09
N LYS A 32 -6.25 2.55 16.40
CA LYS A 32 -7.10 3.38 17.28
C LYS A 32 -6.82 4.87 17.14
N GLY A 33 -5.74 5.27 16.47
CA GLY A 33 -5.27 6.65 16.40
C GLY A 33 -6.09 7.57 15.49
N GLY A 34 -6.96 7.04 14.64
CA GLY A 34 -7.79 7.84 13.75
C GLY A 34 -8.37 7.04 12.59
N ASP A 35 -8.76 7.74 11.54
CA ASP A 35 -9.36 7.12 10.36
C ASP A 35 -8.30 6.61 9.38
N VAL A 36 -8.10 5.29 9.42
CA VAL A 36 -7.17 4.55 8.57
C VAL A 36 -7.92 3.94 7.39
N ALA A 37 -7.51 4.28 6.17
CA ALA A 37 -8.03 3.66 4.96
C ALA A 37 -7.40 2.29 4.70
N SER A 38 -6.09 2.17 4.87
CA SER A 38 -5.38 0.93 4.61
C SER A 38 -4.07 0.81 5.40
N VAL A 39 -3.60 -0.43 5.51
CA VAL A 39 -2.29 -0.76 6.07
C VAL A 39 -1.53 -1.60 5.06
N ILE A 40 -0.32 -1.17 4.70
CA ILE A 40 0.61 -1.93 3.88
C ILE A 40 1.50 -2.78 4.79
N LEU A 41 1.60 -4.07 4.48
CA LEU A 41 2.43 -5.07 5.16
C LEU A 41 3.63 -5.42 4.27
N PRO A 42 4.83 -4.86 4.51
CA PRO A 42 6.03 -5.25 3.79
C PRO A 42 6.68 -6.49 4.39
N GLN A 43 7.26 -7.32 3.52
CA GLN A 43 7.99 -8.53 3.92
C GLN A 43 9.30 -8.21 4.67
N TYR A 44 10.02 -7.17 4.23
CA TYR A 44 11.36 -6.83 4.73
C TYR A 44 12.30 -8.07 4.69
N GLY A 45 13.07 -8.31 5.76
CA GLY A 45 13.97 -9.46 5.86
C GLY A 45 13.33 -10.79 6.25
N LEU A 46 12.01 -10.87 6.44
CA LEU A 46 11.35 -12.14 6.79
C LEU A 46 11.37 -13.11 5.61
N ASP A 47 11.59 -14.39 5.89
CA ASP A 47 11.38 -15.43 4.88
C ASP A 47 9.88 -15.57 4.53
N ASP A 48 9.59 -16.20 3.39
CA ASP A 48 8.21 -16.35 2.89
C ASP A 48 7.26 -17.01 3.92
N GLY A 49 7.76 -17.99 4.69
CA GLY A 49 6.96 -18.72 5.67
C GLY A 49 6.67 -17.89 6.92
N GLN A 50 7.69 -17.19 7.43
CA GLN A 50 7.54 -16.24 8.53
C GLN A 50 6.61 -15.10 8.14
N PHE A 51 6.81 -14.52 6.96
CA PHE A 51 5.98 -13.42 6.48
C PHE A 51 4.52 -13.85 6.29
N GLN A 52 4.28 -15.03 5.72
CA GLN A 52 2.92 -15.56 5.61
C GLN A 52 2.25 -15.70 6.98
N LYS A 53 2.93 -16.29 7.97
CA LYS A 53 2.40 -16.42 9.34
C LYS A 53 2.06 -15.06 9.96
N HIS A 54 2.92 -14.07 9.72
CA HIS A 54 2.67 -12.70 10.17
C HIS A 54 1.44 -12.11 9.48
N ALA A 55 1.37 -12.20 8.15
CA ALA A 55 0.25 -11.69 7.37
C ALA A 55 -1.09 -12.34 7.77
N GLU A 56 -1.14 -13.66 7.94
CA GLU A 56 -2.34 -14.39 8.39
C GLU A 56 -2.86 -13.94 9.76
N THR A 57 -1.97 -13.42 10.62
CA THR A 57 -2.34 -12.89 11.94
C THR A 57 -2.75 -11.42 11.87
N LEU A 58 -2.03 -10.61 11.08
CA LEU A 58 -2.19 -9.16 11.06
C LEU A 58 -3.32 -8.69 10.13
N VAL A 59 -3.58 -9.39 9.02
CA VAL A 59 -4.64 -9.05 8.07
C VAL A 59 -6.02 -8.98 8.76
N PRO A 60 -6.45 -9.98 9.56
CA PRO A 60 -7.73 -9.90 10.27
C PRO A 60 -7.82 -8.72 11.24
N ILE A 61 -6.72 -8.33 11.90
CA ILE A 61 -6.70 -7.19 12.84
C ILE A 61 -7.00 -5.89 12.07
N ILE A 62 -6.38 -5.71 10.90
CA ILE A 62 -6.58 -4.53 10.04
C ILE A 62 -8.02 -4.46 9.54
N GLN A 63 -8.52 -5.59 9.03
CA GLN A 63 -9.88 -5.69 8.48
C GLN A 63 -10.95 -5.46 9.56
N GLN A 64 -10.77 -6.00 10.76
CA GLN A 64 -11.69 -5.77 11.89
C GLN A 64 -11.74 -4.32 12.34
N ALA A 65 -10.65 -3.56 12.13
CA ALA A 65 -10.61 -2.12 12.37
C ALA A 65 -11.26 -1.29 11.24
N GLY A 66 -11.75 -1.92 10.17
CA GLY A 66 -12.40 -1.25 9.03
C GLY A 66 -11.41 -0.64 8.01
N ALA A 67 -10.13 -1.03 8.07
CA ALA A 67 -9.12 -0.66 7.10
C ALA A 67 -8.84 -1.82 6.12
N ALA A 68 -8.39 -1.51 4.90
CA ALA A 68 -7.96 -2.52 3.94
C ALA A 68 -6.53 -3.00 4.26
N ALA A 69 -6.30 -4.30 4.24
CA ALA A 69 -4.97 -4.89 4.41
C ALA A 69 -4.32 -5.14 3.05
N LEU A 70 -3.16 -4.52 2.81
CA LEU A 70 -2.40 -4.63 1.56
C LEU A 70 -1.09 -5.38 1.83
N VAL A 71 -0.81 -6.45 1.10
CA VAL A 71 0.48 -7.16 1.20
C VAL A 71 1.43 -6.61 0.14
N ALA A 72 2.63 -6.18 0.54
CA ALA A 72 3.62 -5.70 -0.41
C ALA A 72 4.51 -6.83 -0.94
N GLY A 73 4.73 -6.87 -2.26
CA GLY A 73 5.60 -7.87 -2.89
C GLY A 73 4.88 -9.18 -3.24
N ASP A 74 5.08 -10.25 -2.45
CA ASP A 74 4.64 -11.60 -2.81
C ASP A 74 3.11 -11.74 -2.84
N THR A 75 2.58 -11.75 -4.07
CA THR A 75 1.15 -11.92 -4.35
C THR A 75 0.55 -13.24 -3.84
N ARG A 76 1.37 -14.30 -3.65
CA ARG A 76 0.90 -15.57 -3.09
C ARG A 76 0.52 -15.44 -1.62
N VAL A 77 1.29 -14.65 -0.86
CA VAL A 77 1.01 -14.39 0.55
C VAL A 77 -0.28 -13.62 0.70
N ALA A 78 -0.54 -12.63 -0.17
CA ALA A 78 -1.80 -11.89 -0.18
C ALA A 78 -3.02 -12.82 -0.25
N GLY A 79 -3.00 -13.80 -1.17
CA GLY A 79 -4.08 -14.78 -1.32
C GLY A 79 -4.24 -15.71 -0.11
N ARG A 80 -3.14 -16.21 0.46
CA ARG A 80 -3.17 -17.11 1.63
C ARG A 80 -3.66 -16.41 2.90
N ALA A 81 -3.20 -15.17 3.11
CA ALA A 81 -3.60 -14.34 4.24
C ALA A 81 -4.98 -13.68 4.06
N LYS A 82 -5.60 -13.82 2.88
CA LYS A 82 -6.88 -13.18 2.51
C LYS A 82 -6.84 -11.66 2.65
N ALA A 83 -5.74 -11.07 2.20
CA ALA A 83 -5.57 -9.63 2.13
C ALA A 83 -6.56 -9.00 1.13
N ASP A 84 -6.91 -7.74 1.35
CA ASP A 84 -7.81 -6.98 0.46
C ASP A 84 -7.09 -6.49 -0.81
N GLY A 85 -5.76 -6.43 -0.77
CA GLY A 85 -4.98 -5.94 -1.89
C GLY A 85 -3.49 -6.20 -1.82
N ILE A 86 -2.81 -5.69 -2.84
CA ILE A 86 -1.39 -5.90 -3.11
C ILE A 86 -0.73 -4.56 -3.40
N HIS A 87 0.41 -4.32 -2.75
CA HIS A 87 1.31 -3.23 -3.09
C HIS A 87 2.50 -3.75 -3.91
N ILE A 88 2.59 -3.34 -5.17
CA ILE A 88 3.62 -3.80 -6.10
C ILE A 88 4.89 -2.97 -5.96
N THR A 89 6.00 -3.64 -5.71
CA THR A 89 7.35 -3.05 -5.62
C THR A 89 8.22 -3.34 -6.86
N GLY A 90 7.74 -4.18 -7.78
CA GLY A 90 8.48 -4.70 -8.95
C GLY A 90 8.55 -3.79 -10.18
N GLY A 91 8.12 -2.53 -10.08
CA GLY A 91 8.11 -1.57 -11.21
C GLY A 91 6.87 -1.68 -12.12
N LEU A 92 6.93 -1.00 -13.27
CA LEU A 92 5.77 -0.80 -14.16
C LEU A 92 5.23 -2.09 -14.77
N GLU A 93 6.10 -2.96 -15.27
CA GLU A 93 5.70 -4.24 -15.89
C GLU A 93 4.97 -5.14 -14.88
N ALA A 94 5.57 -5.34 -13.70
CA ALA A 94 4.96 -6.12 -12.63
C ALA A 94 3.63 -5.51 -12.12
N LEU A 95 3.51 -4.18 -12.15
CA LEU A 95 2.26 -3.50 -11.79
C LEU A 95 1.17 -3.74 -12.84
N GLY A 96 1.49 -3.61 -14.13
CA GLY A 96 0.55 -3.90 -15.21
C GLY A 96 0.06 -5.34 -15.19
N GLU A 97 0.97 -6.32 -15.02
CA GLU A 97 0.60 -7.74 -14.86
C GLU A 97 -0.32 -7.97 -13.66
N ALA A 98 -0.06 -7.28 -12.54
CA ALA A 98 -0.88 -7.39 -11.35
C ALA A 98 -2.29 -6.80 -11.57
N VAL A 99 -2.39 -5.64 -12.23
CA VAL A 99 -3.70 -5.02 -12.54
C VAL A 99 -4.52 -5.95 -13.43
N GLU A 100 -3.95 -6.46 -14.52
CA GLU A 100 -4.65 -7.38 -15.45
C GLU A 100 -5.17 -8.62 -14.72
N LYS A 101 -4.39 -9.14 -13.77
CA LYS A 101 -4.69 -10.40 -13.09
C LYS A 101 -5.65 -10.27 -11.92
N PHE A 102 -5.57 -9.18 -11.15
CA PHE A 102 -6.20 -9.09 -9.84
C PHE A 102 -7.33 -8.06 -9.74
N THR A 103 -7.34 -7.04 -10.59
CA THR A 103 -8.43 -6.04 -10.61
C THR A 103 -9.68 -6.63 -11.31
N PRO A 104 -10.91 -6.37 -10.82
CA PRO A 104 -11.29 -5.56 -9.64
C PRO A 104 -11.46 -6.39 -8.35
N LYS A 105 -10.90 -7.61 -8.28
CA LYS A 105 -11.11 -8.51 -7.13
C LYS A 105 -10.27 -8.12 -5.91
N LEU A 106 -9.08 -7.58 -6.14
CA LEU A 106 -8.18 -7.06 -5.12
C LEU A 106 -7.82 -5.62 -5.46
N ILE A 107 -7.51 -4.83 -4.43
CA ILE A 107 -6.91 -3.51 -4.59
C ILE A 107 -5.46 -3.71 -5.07
N VAL A 108 -5.10 -3.16 -6.21
CA VAL A 108 -3.76 -3.21 -6.78
C VAL A 108 -3.20 -1.81 -6.88
N GLY A 109 -2.07 -1.56 -6.25
CA GLY A 109 -1.35 -0.32 -6.47
C GLY A 109 0.13 -0.46 -6.25
N GLY A 110 0.86 0.60 -6.54
CA GLY A 110 2.31 0.61 -6.52
C GLY A 110 2.80 1.99 -6.89
N GLY A 111 4.08 2.13 -7.19
CA GLY A 111 4.58 3.43 -7.60
C GLY A 111 6.09 3.49 -7.73
N ASN A 112 6.70 4.45 -7.03
CA ASN A 112 8.11 4.80 -7.15
C ASN A 112 8.47 5.47 -8.49
N ALA A 113 7.55 6.28 -9.03
CA ALA A 113 7.86 7.19 -10.13
C ALA A 113 8.93 8.20 -9.72
N THR A 114 9.98 8.34 -10.53
CA THR A 114 11.08 9.29 -10.30
C THR A 114 10.87 10.63 -10.99
N ASP A 115 9.94 10.68 -11.94
CA ASP A 115 9.59 11.87 -12.73
C ASP A 115 8.15 11.79 -13.24
N ARG A 116 7.72 12.86 -13.91
CA ARG A 116 6.36 13.03 -14.47
C ARG A 116 6.03 12.01 -15.55
N HIS A 117 6.99 11.67 -16.41
CA HIS A 117 6.75 10.73 -17.50
C HIS A 117 6.52 9.33 -16.94
N LYS A 118 7.35 8.89 -15.99
CA LYS A 118 7.17 7.62 -15.30
C LYS A 118 5.85 7.55 -14.52
N ALA A 119 5.43 8.66 -13.91
CA ALA A 119 4.13 8.72 -13.23
C ALA A 119 2.97 8.51 -14.21
N LEU A 120 3.02 9.13 -15.40
CA LEU A 120 2.01 8.94 -16.45
C LEU A 120 1.97 7.50 -16.95
N GLU A 121 3.13 6.90 -17.23
CA GLU A 121 3.19 5.47 -17.62
C GLU A 121 2.56 4.55 -16.56
N ILE A 122 2.77 4.85 -15.27
CA ILE A 122 2.12 4.11 -14.18
C ILE A 122 0.61 4.32 -14.17
N GLY A 123 0.12 5.53 -14.48
CA GLY A 123 -1.31 5.79 -14.61
C GLY A 123 -1.97 5.07 -15.79
N GLU A 124 -1.25 4.90 -16.89
CA GLU A 124 -1.77 4.23 -18.10
C GLU A 124 -2.13 2.77 -17.86
N VAL A 125 -1.46 2.10 -16.92
CA VAL A 125 -1.81 0.73 -16.51
C VAL A 125 -2.97 0.67 -15.52
N GLN A 126 -3.57 1.80 -15.16
CA GLN A 126 -4.79 1.94 -14.34
C GLN A 126 -4.77 1.15 -13.02
N PRO A 127 -3.76 1.34 -12.14
CA PRO A 127 -3.79 0.76 -10.80
C PRO A 127 -4.82 1.49 -9.92
N ASP A 128 -5.38 0.84 -8.91
CA ASP A 128 -6.35 1.44 -7.98
C ASP A 128 -5.76 2.65 -7.19
N TYR A 129 -4.44 2.71 -7.04
CA TYR A 129 -3.74 3.88 -6.50
C TYR A 129 -2.27 3.95 -6.96
N ILE A 130 -1.69 5.16 -6.86
CA ILE A 130 -0.27 5.41 -7.09
C ILE A 130 0.41 5.88 -5.80
N PHE A 131 1.58 5.31 -5.51
CA PHE A 131 2.42 5.61 -4.37
C PHE A 131 3.65 6.43 -4.79
N PHE A 132 3.67 7.72 -4.44
CA PHE A 132 4.82 8.59 -4.72
C PHE A 132 5.91 8.44 -3.66
N GLY A 133 7.00 7.77 -4.04
CA GLY A 133 8.12 7.42 -3.17
C GLY A 133 8.30 5.91 -3.08
N LYS A 134 9.01 5.45 -2.03
CA LYS A 134 9.24 4.04 -1.78
C LYS A 134 9.17 3.74 -0.28
N ILE A 135 8.70 2.55 0.06
CA ILE A 135 8.74 2.02 1.43
C ILE A 135 10.20 2.01 1.93
N GLY A 136 10.43 2.52 3.14
CA GLY A 136 11.77 2.65 3.72
C GLY A 136 12.63 3.75 3.09
N GLY A 137 12.05 4.64 2.27
CA GLY A 137 12.75 5.78 1.68
C GLY A 137 12.92 6.99 2.63
N ASP A 138 12.20 7.00 3.74
CA ASP A 138 12.15 8.13 4.68
C ASP A 138 13.36 8.13 5.63
N ILE A 139 14.48 8.63 5.13
CA ILE A 139 15.74 8.77 5.88
C ILE A 139 15.82 10.05 6.72
N LYS A 140 14.80 10.90 6.63
CA LYS A 140 14.64 12.18 7.34
C LYS A 140 13.20 12.27 7.85
N PRO A 141 12.94 13.05 8.92
CA PRO A 141 11.59 13.22 9.45
C PRO A 141 10.67 13.97 8.47
N GLU A 142 11.22 14.79 7.57
CA GLU A 142 10.43 15.47 6.54
C GLU A 142 10.24 14.61 5.29
N ALA A 143 9.05 14.69 4.70
CA ALA A 143 8.76 14.05 3.43
C ALA A 143 9.71 14.55 2.31
N HIS A 144 10.14 13.64 1.44
CA HIS A 144 11.08 13.97 0.38
C HIS A 144 10.49 14.98 -0.60
N PRO A 145 11.09 16.19 -0.78
CA PRO A 145 10.44 17.30 -1.48
C PRO A 145 10.12 17.00 -2.95
N LYS A 146 10.92 16.15 -3.61
CA LYS A 146 10.63 15.74 -4.99
C LYS A 146 9.40 14.84 -5.11
N ASN A 147 9.15 13.98 -4.12
CA ASN A 147 7.98 13.09 -4.14
C ASN A 147 6.71 13.88 -3.89
N LEU A 148 6.76 14.83 -2.94
CA LEU A 148 5.66 15.78 -2.70
C LEU A 148 5.34 16.61 -3.95
N ALA A 149 6.35 17.24 -4.56
CA ALA A 149 6.13 18.04 -5.77
C ALA A 149 5.58 17.22 -6.94
N LEU A 150 5.95 15.95 -7.05
CA LEU A 150 5.43 15.05 -8.08
C LEU A 150 3.99 14.63 -7.78
N ALA A 151 3.65 14.34 -6.52
CA ALA A 151 2.30 14.01 -6.09
C ALA A 151 1.34 15.20 -6.20
N GLU A 152 1.78 16.41 -5.84
CA GLU A 152 1.01 17.65 -6.01
C GLU A 152 0.72 17.93 -7.49
N TRP A 153 1.73 17.77 -8.34
CA TRP A 153 1.56 17.87 -9.79
C TRP A 153 0.56 16.83 -10.31
N TRP A 154 0.71 15.57 -9.91
CA TRP A 154 -0.19 14.49 -10.30
C TRP A 154 -1.63 14.79 -9.94
N ALA A 155 -1.88 15.08 -8.67
CA ALA A 155 -3.21 15.36 -8.14
C ALA A 155 -3.88 16.59 -8.77
N SER A 156 -3.11 17.51 -9.37
CA SER A 156 -3.67 18.70 -10.03
C SER A 156 -4.21 18.46 -11.44
N MET A 157 -3.89 17.32 -12.06
CA MET A 157 -4.18 17.10 -13.48
C MET A 157 -4.52 15.67 -13.88
N VAL A 158 -4.35 14.69 -13.00
CA VAL A 158 -4.63 13.28 -13.31
C VAL A 158 -5.53 12.66 -12.24
N GLU A 159 -6.56 11.96 -12.71
CA GLU A 159 -7.39 11.07 -11.92
C GLU A 159 -7.23 9.65 -12.45
N ILE A 160 -7.19 8.68 -11.53
CA ILE A 160 -7.27 7.27 -11.87
C ILE A 160 -8.74 6.88 -11.78
N PRO A 161 -9.31 6.22 -12.80
CA PRO A 161 -10.68 5.72 -12.72
C PRO A 161 -10.88 4.83 -11.49
N CYS A 162 -11.95 5.09 -10.74
CA CYS A 162 -12.40 4.30 -9.58
C CYS A 162 -13.74 3.62 -9.84
#